data_AF-A0AAN8Y427-F1
#
_entry.id   AF-A0AAN8Y427-F1
#
_cell.length_a   1.000
_cell.length_b   1.000
_cell.length_c   1.000
_cell.angle_alpha   90.00
_cell.angle_beta   90.00
_cell.angle_gamma   90.00
#
_symmetry.space_group_name_H-M   'P 1'
#
loop_
_entity.id
_entity.type
_entity.pdbx_description
1 polymer ?
#
loop_
_entity_poly.entity_id
_entity_poly.type
_entity_poly.pdbx_seq_one_letter_code
_entity_poly.pdbx_strand_id
1 'polypeptide(L)' 'MALFQNCVIEARTPMARQYNTITAQKREFEHAASGIVLQNCTIRATDDLEKLDNVTTYFGRPWVYFLEL' A
#
# COMPACT_ATOMS: atom_id res chain seq x y z
N MET A 1 9.81 0.76 12.63
CA MET A 1 9.43 1.79 11.64
C MET A 1 10.17 1.51 10.35
N ALA A 2 9.53 1.75 9.21
CA ALA A 2 10.16 1.62 7.89
C ALA A 2 10.00 2.93 7.11
N LEU A 3 11.09 3.42 6.53
CA LEU A 3 11.11 4.56 5.61
C LEU A 3 11.49 4.06 4.23
N PHE A 4 10.62 4.29 3.26
CA PHE A 4 10.94 4.16 1.85
C PHE A 4 11.09 5.57 1.32
N GLN A 5 12.27 5.90 0.80
CA GLN A 5 12.58 7.22 0.29
C GLN A 5 13.05 7.12 -1.16
N ASN A 6 12.53 7.98 -2.04
CA ASN A 6 12.90 8.01 -3.47
C ASN A 6 12.68 6.66 -4.19
N CYS A 7 11.68 5.89 -3.76
CA CYS A 7 11.40 4.57 -4.29
C CYS A 7 10.28 4.61 -5.35
N VAL A 8 10.33 3.67 -6.30
CA VAL A 8 9.19 3.36 -7.17
C VAL A 8 8.46 2.16 -6.58
N ILE A 9 7.15 2.29 -6.38
CA ILE A 9 6.27 1.25 -5.87
C ILE A 9 5.28 0.90 -6.98
N GLU A 10 5.41 -0.31 -7.52
CA GLU A 10 4.61 -0.79 -8.65
C GLU A 10 3.52 -1.77 -8.23
N ALA A 11 2.27 -1.41 -8.51
CA ALA A 11 1.14 -2.32 -8.42
C ALA A 11 1.06 -3.19 -9.69
N ARG A 12 0.84 -4.50 -9.50
CA ARG A 12 0.74 -5.48 -10.59
C ARG A 12 -0.65 -6.06 -10.68
N THR A 13 -0.97 -6.66 -11.83
CA THR A 13 -2.23 -7.39 -12.01
C THR A 13 -2.39 -8.46 -10.94
N PRO A 14 -3.42 -8.38 -10.08
CA PRO A 14 -3.65 -9.37 -9.04
C PRO A 14 -4.34 -10.61 -9.63
N MET A 15 -4.58 -11.63 -8.80
CA MET A 15 -5.39 -12.76 -9.23
C MET A 15 -6.86 -12.34 -9.45
N ALA A 16 -7.60 -13.17 -10.18
CA ALA A 16 -9.00 -12.91 -10.47
C ALA A 16 -9.81 -12.63 -9.18
N ARG A 17 -10.64 -11.58 -9.22
CA ARG A 17 -11.50 -11.13 -8.09
C ARG A 17 -10.74 -10.61 -6.86
N GLN A 18 -9.47 -10.22 -7.00
CA GLN A 18 -8.69 -9.56 -5.96
C GLN A 18 -8.49 -8.07 -6.25
N TYR A 19 -7.99 -7.36 -5.25
CA TYR A 19 -7.59 -5.96 -5.32
C TYR A 19 -6.17 -5.81 -4.78
N ASN A 20 -5.51 -4.71 -5.13
CA ASN A 20 -4.19 -4.38 -4.59
C ASN A 20 -4.29 -3.47 -3.37
N THR A 21 -3.34 -3.60 -2.45
CA THR A 21 -3.14 -2.67 -1.34
C THR A 21 -1.65 -2.39 -1.23
N ILE A 22 -1.27 -1.10 -1.22
CA ILE A 22 0.16 -0.72 -1.14
C ILE A 22 0.72 -0.97 0.26
N THR A 23 -0.04 -0.64 1.32
CA THR A 23 0.41 -0.81 2.72
C THR A 23 -0.58 -1.60 3.57
N ALA A 24 -0.08 -2.49 4.43
CA ALA A 24 -0.87 -3.16 5.45
C ALA A 24 -0.18 -2.96 6.81
N GLN A 25 -0.45 -1.83 7.46
CA GLN A 25 0.21 -1.47 8.71
C GLN A 25 -0.42 -2.25 9.89
N LYS A 26 0.43 -2.84 10.74
CA LYS A 26 0.05 -3.37 12.05
C LYS A 26 0.75 -2.57 13.13
N ARG A 27 0.00 -1.68 13.77
CA ARG A 27 0.34 -1.16 15.09
C ARG A 27 -0.22 -2.14 16.12
N GLU A 28 0.60 -2.63 17.02
CA GLU A 28 0.13 -3.57 18.06
C GLU A 28 -0.42 -2.84 19.29
N PHE A 29 0.08 -1.63 19.56
CA PHE A 29 -0.35 -0.79 20.68
C PHE A 29 -0.48 0.66 20.23
N GLU A 30 -1.46 1.38 20.76
CA GLU A 30 -1.74 2.78 20.41
C GLU A 30 -0.53 3.70 20.63
N HIS A 31 0.32 3.44 21.62
CA HIS A 31 1.50 4.27 21.89
C HIS A 31 2.79 3.74 21.27
N ALA A 32 2.73 2.69 20.45
CA ALA A 32 3.92 2.15 19.78
C ALA A 32 4.40 3.11 18.68
N ALA A 33 5.68 3.49 18.72
CA ALA A 33 6.35 4.27 17.68
C ALA A 33 6.67 3.41 16.44
N SER A 34 5.65 2.86 15.79
CA SER A 34 5.77 2.06 14.57
C SER A 34 4.92 2.65 13.43
N GLY A 35 5.38 2.46 12.20
CA GLY A 35 4.75 3.05 11.02
C GLY A 35 5.53 2.74 9.75
N ILE A 36 4.88 2.97 8.61
CA ILE A 36 5.45 2.91 7.27
C ILE A 36 5.39 4.33 6.71
N VAL A 37 6.53 4.90 6.34
CA VAL A 37 6.64 6.23 5.74
C VAL A 37 7.09 6.08 4.30
N LEU A 38 6.33 6.66 3.37
CA LEU A 38 6.66 6.75 1.96
C LEU A 38 7.01 8.21 1.64
N GLN A 39 8.29 8.53 1.52
CA GLN A 39 8.76 9.89 1.28
C GLN A 39 9.32 10.02 -0.13
N ASN A 40 8.78 10.95 -0.91
CA ASN A 40 9.23 11.18 -2.29
C ASN A 40 9.21 9.89 -3.15
N CYS A 41 8.23 9.02 -2.91
CA CYS A 41 8.04 7.80 -3.68
C CYS A 41 7.07 8.04 -4.85
N THR A 42 7.27 7.31 -5.94
CA THR A 42 6.30 7.22 -7.04
C THR A 42 5.52 5.91 -6.91
N ILE A 43 4.20 6.01 -6.79
CA ILE A 43 3.31 4.84 -6.80
C ILE A 43 2.66 4.78 -8.18
N ARG A 44 2.83 3.67 -8.90
CA ARG A 44 2.28 3.50 -10.25
C ARG A 44 1.77 2.09 -10.50
N ALA A 45 0.91 1.94 -11.49
CA ALA A 45 0.52 0.63 -12.02
C ALA A 45 1.54 0.18 -13.08
N THR A 46 1.58 -1.13 -13.32
CA THR A 46 2.28 -1.72 -14.47
C THR A 46 1.38 -1.64 -15.71
N ASP A 47 1.98 -1.63 -16.90
CA ASP A 47 1.26 -1.45 -18.18
C ASP A 47 0.12 -2.47 -18.40
N ASP A 48 0.24 -3.69 -17.86
CA ASP A 48 -0.81 -4.71 -17.91
C ASP A 48 -1.96 -4.39 -16.96
N LEU A 49 -1.66 -3.86 -15.77
CA LEU A 49 -2.67 -3.42 -14.81
C LEU A 49 -3.40 -2.16 -15.30
N GLU A 50 -2.70 -1.21 -15.93
CA GLU A 50 -3.32 0.01 -16.48
C GLU A 50 -4.35 -0.26 -17.57
N LYS A 51 -4.25 -1.42 -18.25
CA LYS A 51 -5.20 -1.85 -19.29
C LYS A 51 -6.45 -2.52 -18.72
N LEU A 52 -6.55 -2.70 -17.40
CA LEU A 52 -7.68 -3.34 -16.73
C LEU A 52 -8.53 -2.31 -15.99
N ASP A 53 -9.80 -2.19 -16.39
CA ASP A 53 -10.73 -1.25 -15.76
C ASP A 53 -11.40 -1.80 -14.48
N ASN A 54 -11.16 -3.07 -14.14
CA ASN A 54 -11.86 -3.79 -13.08
C ASN A 54 -11.01 -4.10 -11.84
N VAL A 55 -9.77 -3.59 -11.76
CA VAL A 55 -8.88 -3.81 -10.62
C VAL A 55 -8.72 -2.53 -9.82
N THR A 56 -9.17 -2.56 -8.56
CA THR A 56 -8.95 -1.45 -7.63
C THR A 56 -7.62 -1.61 -6.90
N THR A 57 -6.87 -0.52 -6.76
CA THR A 57 -5.65 -0.44 -5.94
C THR A 57 -5.85 0.58 -4.84
N TYR A 58 -5.73 0.17 -3.58
CA TYR A 58 -5.85 1.04 -2.41
C TYR A 58 -4.47 1.40 -1.85
N PHE A 59 -4.31 2.61 -1.32
CA PHE A 59 -3.06 3.04 -0.69
C PHE A 59 -2.72 2.23 0.57
N GLY A 60 -3.73 1.86 1.35
CA GLY A 60 -3.51 1.10 2.56
C GLY A 60 -4.76 0.40 3.05
N ARG A 61 -4.56 -0.60 3.89
CA ARG A 61 -5.60 -1.14 4.77
C ARG A 61 -5.01 -1.36 6.17
N PRO A 62 -5.80 -1.19 7.23
CA PRO A 62 -5.36 -1.62 8.55
C PRO A 62 -5.18 -3.14 8.53
N TRP A 63 -4.00 -3.65 8.93
CA TRP A 63 -3.88 -5.08 9.21
C TRP A 63 -4.61 -5.43 10.52
N VAL A 64 -4.69 -4.48 11.46
CA VAL A 64 -5.43 -4.54 12.74
C VAL A 64 -5.94 -3.14 13.17
N TYR A 65 -6.65 -3.05 14.31
CA TYR A 65 -7.49 -1.93 14.79
C TYR A 65 -6.86 -0.54 15.07
N PHE A 66 -5.68 -0.21 14.56
CA PHE A 66 -5.07 1.10 14.81
C PHE A 66 -4.78 1.81 13.49
N LEU A 67 -5.81 2.43 12.93
CA LEU A 67 -5.71 3.31 11.77
C LEU A 67 -5.53 4.76 12.28
N GLU A 68 -4.39 5.39 12.01
CA GLU A 68 -4.28 6.85 11.99
C GLU A 68 -4.36 7.27 10.51
N LEU A 69 -5.37 8.08 10.17
CA LEU A 69 -5.47 8.77 8.87
C LEU A 69 -4.51 9.96 8.85
#